data_AF-A0A067FZU1-F1
#
_entry.id   AF-A0A067FZU1-F1
#
_cell.length_a   1.000
_cell.length_b   1.000
_cell.length_c   1.000
_cell.angle_alpha   90.00
_cell.angle_beta   90.00
_cell.angle_gamma   90.00
#
_symmetry.space_group_name_H-M   'P 1'
#
loop_
_entity.id
_entity.type
_entity.pdbx_description
1 polymer ?
#
loop_
_entity_poly.entity_id
_entity_poly.type
_entity_poly.pdbx_seq_one_letter_code
_entity_poly.pdbx_strand_id
1 'polypeptide(L)'
;VLSRRTCSSFRKKASVNLFDSRGSSSLKFLSFLNVTCYSICSGDEFCSSSKRRSRGPVMAAKKAAEGEKKEEGRYKHTVDLPKTTFGMRANALVREPEIHKLWDDHQVFLRVADKNDGENFVLHDGPPYANGNLHMGHALNKILKDIINRYKLLQNYKVRYVPGWDCHGLPIELKVLQSLDEDAKKDLTPSKLRAKAAKFAKATVKAQMASFKRYGVWADWNNPYLTLDPEYEAAQIEVFGQMSLQGYIYRGKKPVHWSPSSRTALAEAELEYPEGHVSRSIYAVFRMVSAPPSTSGLLNEFLPDLGLAVWTTTPWTVPANAAVAVNAKLQYAVVEIQSLLEGDSAAPANKKSRPGNVLKDQKKVFIIVASDLVPTLEAKWGTKLVIKKTLAGSDLENCRYVHPVDNRQCPVVIGGDYITTESGTGLVHTAPGHGQEDYVTSLKYGLPILSPVDDEGKFTEEAGKFSGLDVLGDGNVAVVKYLDEQMSLIMEEPYEHKYPYDWRTKKPTIFRATEQWFASVEGFRQAAMDAIGQVKWVPPQ
;
A
#
# COMPACT_ATOMS: atom_id res chain seq x y z
N VAL A 1 -0.17 -50.11 -3.59
CA VAL A 1 1.16 -50.76 -3.63
C VAL A 1 2.21 -49.65 -3.52
N LEU A 2 2.72 -49.45 -2.31
CA LEU A 2 3.67 -48.42 -1.93
C LEU A 2 5.08 -48.77 -2.42
N SER A 3 5.80 -47.81 -2.98
CA SER A 3 7.26 -47.89 -3.16
C SER A 3 7.89 -46.64 -2.56
N ARG A 4 8.24 -46.76 -1.27
CA ARG A 4 9.21 -45.92 -0.58
C ARG A 4 10.59 -46.14 -1.23
N ARG A 5 11.32 -45.07 -1.53
CA ARG A 5 12.79 -45.12 -1.60
C ARG A 5 13.37 -44.12 -0.61
N THR A 6 14.07 -44.71 0.34
CA THR A 6 14.74 -44.16 1.51
C THR A 6 16.03 -43.43 1.16
N CYS A 7 16.37 -42.48 2.03
CA CYS A 7 17.64 -41.81 2.21
C CYS A 7 18.87 -42.72 2.09
N SER A 8 19.96 -42.15 1.57
CA SER A 8 21.31 -42.56 1.94
C SER A 8 22.14 -41.33 2.31
N SER A 9 22.55 -41.32 3.57
CA SER A 9 23.56 -40.46 4.19
C SER A 9 24.90 -40.47 3.45
N PHE A 10 25.53 -39.31 3.28
CA PHE A 10 26.98 -39.24 3.08
C PHE A 10 27.66 -38.42 4.17
N ARG A 11 28.68 -39.07 4.73
CA ARG A 11 29.49 -38.68 5.89
C ARG A 11 30.38 -37.47 5.57
N LYS A 12 30.54 -36.64 6.61
CA LYS A 12 31.67 -35.72 6.83
C LYS A 12 33.00 -36.39 6.52
N LYS A 13 33.88 -35.70 5.79
CA LYS A 13 35.32 -35.80 5.96
C LYS A 13 35.84 -34.44 6.40
N ALA A 14 36.36 -34.41 7.62
CA ALA A 14 37.25 -33.37 8.11
C ALA A 14 38.62 -33.58 7.45
N SER A 15 39.23 -32.49 6.99
CA SER A 15 40.68 -32.40 6.86
C SER A 15 41.13 -31.14 7.59
N VAL A 16 41.70 -31.39 8.77
CA VAL A 16 42.53 -30.47 9.53
C VAL A 16 43.81 -30.24 8.72
N ASN A 17 44.22 -29.00 8.56
CA ASN A 17 45.63 -28.65 8.41
C ASN A 17 45.87 -27.34 9.17
N LEU A 18 46.49 -27.48 10.35
CA LEU A 18 47.26 -26.43 11.00
C LEU A 18 48.52 -26.18 10.17
N PHE A 19 48.79 -24.94 9.80
CA PHE A 19 50.15 -24.41 9.79
C PHE A 19 50.08 -22.93 10.15
N ASP A 20 50.49 -22.63 11.38
CA ASP A 20 50.94 -21.32 11.82
C ASP A 20 52.23 -20.98 11.07
N SER A 21 52.30 -19.78 10.47
CA SER A 21 53.56 -19.06 10.33
C SER A 21 53.28 -17.57 10.26
N ARG A 22 53.65 -16.87 11.34
CA ARG A 22 53.85 -15.42 11.38
C ARG A 22 54.84 -15.01 10.29
N GLY A 23 54.50 -13.97 9.53
CA GLY A 23 55.41 -13.35 8.57
C GLY A 23 54.81 -12.08 7.99
N SER A 24 55.24 -10.94 8.52
CA SER A 24 54.99 -9.59 8.01
C SER A 24 55.34 -9.45 6.53
N SER A 25 54.45 -8.84 5.73
CA SER A 25 54.86 -7.83 4.75
C SER A 25 53.64 -7.10 4.15
N SER A 26 53.71 -5.78 4.23
CA SER A 26 52.86 -4.78 3.58
C SER A 26 52.64 -5.01 2.09
N LEU A 27 51.39 -4.93 1.62
CA LEU A 27 51.08 -4.59 0.23
C LEU A 27 49.81 -3.72 0.18
N LYS A 28 49.99 -2.58 -0.48
CA LYS A 28 49.08 -1.44 -0.61
C LYS A 28 47.82 -1.83 -1.38
N PHE A 29 46.65 -1.65 -0.78
CA PHE A 29 45.38 -1.55 -1.52
C PHE A 29 45.21 -0.10 -1.98
N LEU A 30 45.29 0.11 -3.30
CA LEU A 30 44.93 1.39 -3.93
C LEU A 30 43.40 1.43 -4.09
N SER A 31 42.74 2.28 -3.32
CA SER A 31 41.37 2.70 -3.57
C SER A 31 41.36 3.78 -4.65
N PHE A 32 40.59 3.59 -5.72
CA PHE A 32 40.14 4.68 -6.58
C PHE A 32 38.62 4.58 -6.76
N LEU A 33 37.91 5.19 -5.82
CA LEU A 33 36.54 5.67 -6.00
C LEU A 33 36.68 7.18 -6.24
N ASN A 34 36.60 7.61 -7.50
CA ASN A 34 36.33 9.01 -7.83
C ASN A 34 34.86 9.11 -8.23
N VAL A 35 34.05 9.55 -7.28
CA VAL A 35 32.69 10.06 -7.49
C VAL A 35 32.84 11.55 -7.78
N THR A 36 32.48 11.97 -8.99
CA THR A 36 32.36 13.40 -9.30
C THR A 36 30.88 13.76 -9.35
N CYS A 37 30.42 14.43 -8.30
CA CYS A 37 29.15 15.16 -8.28
C CYS A 37 29.23 16.37 -9.23
N TYR A 38 28.18 16.61 -10.01
CA TYR A 38 27.95 17.91 -10.64
C TYR A 38 26.70 18.56 -10.04
N SER A 39 26.93 19.73 -9.46
CA SER A 39 25.93 20.67 -8.92
C SER A 39 25.34 21.53 -10.05
N ILE A 40 24.08 21.91 -9.87
CA ILE A 40 23.30 22.86 -10.68
C ILE A 40 23.58 24.29 -10.18
N CYS A 41 23.67 25.26 -11.11
CA CYS A 41 23.27 26.70 -11.00
C CYS A 41 23.53 27.35 -12.39
N SER A 42 22.51 27.71 -13.18
CA SER A 42 21.76 29.00 -13.24
C SER A 42 22.51 30.15 -13.92
N GLY A 43 21.94 30.73 -14.99
CA GLY A 43 22.29 32.05 -15.52
C GLY A 43 22.22 32.17 -17.04
N ASP A 44 21.19 32.87 -17.53
CA ASP A 44 21.03 33.36 -18.90
C ASP A 44 22.21 34.24 -19.36
N GLU A 45 22.59 34.17 -20.65
CA GLU A 45 22.71 35.34 -21.53
C GLU A 45 23.06 34.96 -22.99
N PHE A 46 22.49 35.76 -23.90
CA PHE A 46 22.54 35.68 -25.37
C PHE A 46 23.96 35.63 -25.98
N CYS A 47 24.15 34.90 -27.09
CA CYS A 47 24.29 35.50 -28.44
C CYS A 47 24.71 34.48 -29.54
N SER A 48 24.26 34.77 -30.76
CA SER A 48 24.85 34.44 -32.07
C SER A 48 24.68 33.02 -32.63
N SER A 49 23.55 32.83 -33.30
CA SER A 49 23.33 31.80 -34.32
C SER A 49 24.30 31.93 -35.50
N SER A 50 25.16 30.93 -35.73
CA SER A 50 25.79 30.73 -37.05
C SER A 50 25.15 29.54 -37.77
N LYS A 51 24.37 29.85 -38.81
CA LYS A 51 23.88 28.86 -39.78
C LYS A 51 25.08 28.34 -40.58
N ARG A 52 25.58 27.15 -40.25
CA ARG A 52 26.34 26.33 -41.22
C ARG A 52 25.51 25.12 -41.61
N ARG A 53 24.82 25.26 -42.75
CA ARG A 53 24.35 24.13 -43.56
C ARG A 53 25.57 23.29 -43.95
N SER A 54 25.77 22.14 -43.32
CA SER A 54 26.59 21.07 -43.88
C SER A 54 25.67 20.05 -44.55
N ARG A 55 25.72 20.05 -45.88
CA ARG A 55 25.09 19.03 -46.74
C ARG A 55 25.65 17.67 -46.33
N GLY A 56 24.80 16.75 -45.89
CA GLY A 56 25.17 15.34 -45.73
C GLY A 56 25.43 14.70 -47.11
N PRO A 57 26.32 13.69 -47.21
CA PRO A 57 26.49 12.99 -48.47
C PRO A 57 25.28 12.08 -48.70
N VAL A 58 24.63 12.32 -49.84
CA VAL A 58 23.60 11.47 -50.44
C VAL A 58 24.23 10.15 -50.85
N MET A 59 23.49 9.07 -50.60
CA MET A 59 23.78 7.70 -51.01
C MET A 59 24.22 7.63 -52.48
N ALA A 60 25.30 6.88 -52.72
CA ALA A 60 25.87 6.66 -54.04
C ALA A 60 24.86 5.99 -54.99
N ALA A 61 24.29 6.79 -55.90
CA ALA A 61 23.80 6.29 -57.17
C ALA A 61 25.00 6.12 -58.10
N LYS A 62 25.16 4.89 -58.61
CA LYS A 62 26.17 4.47 -59.59
C LYS A 62 26.03 5.35 -60.84
N LYS A 63 26.94 6.31 -61.04
CA LYS A 63 27.12 7.01 -62.31
C LYS A 63 28.61 6.99 -62.63
N ALA A 64 28.96 6.32 -63.72
CA ALA A 64 30.30 6.35 -64.29
C ALA A 64 30.63 7.81 -64.63
N ALA A 65 31.65 8.36 -63.97
CA ALA A 65 32.22 9.64 -64.30
C ALA A 65 33.70 9.39 -64.61
N GLU A 66 34.01 9.41 -65.91
CA GLU A 66 35.37 9.59 -66.41
C GLU A 66 35.84 10.99 -65.98
N GLY A 67 36.81 11.02 -65.08
CA GLY A 67 37.41 12.24 -64.55
C GLY A 67 38.77 11.90 -63.94
N GLU A 68 39.80 12.63 -64.36
CA GLU A 68 41.22 12.39 -64.13
C GLU A 68 41.58 12.04 -62.67
N LYS A 69 42.35 10.95 -62.52
CA LYS A 69 42.96 10.55 -61.25
C LYS A 69 43.99 11.59 -60.82
N LYS A 70 43.65 12.43 -59.84
CA LYS A 70 44.68 13.04 -58.99
C LYS A 70 45.46 11.91 -58.31
N GLU A 71 46.77 11.88 -58.50
CA GLU A 71 47.67 10.89 -57.89
C GLU A 71 47.38 10.76 -56.39
N GLU A 72 46.90 9.57 -56.00
CA GLU A 72 46.85 9.20 -54.60
C GLU A 72 48.27 9.25 -54.03
N GLY A 73 48.46 9.89 -52.87
CA GLY A 73 49.78 10.23 -52.33
C GLY A 73 50.81 9.10 -52.41
N ARG A 74 52.01 9.44 -52.89
CA ARG A 74 53.12 8.56 -53.31
C ARG A 74 53.54 7.46 -52.32
N TYR A 75 53.18 7.57 -51.04
CA TYR A 75 53.54 6.62 -49.97
C TYR A 75 52.32 5.93 -49.31
N LYS A 76 51.08 6.15 -49.78
CA LYS A 76 49.87 5.55 -49.18
C LYS A 76 49.89 4.01 -49.21
N HIS A 77 50.52 3.42 -50.22
CA HIS A 77 50.66 1.98 -50.38
C HIS A 77 51.78 1.37 -49.54
N THR A 78 52.68 2.18 -48.96
CA THR A 78 53.79 1.72 -48.11
C THR A 78 53.42 1.68 -46.62
N VAL A 79 52.20 2.07 -46.26
CA VAL A 79 51.69 2.12 -44.88
C VAL A 79 50.53 1.13 -44.74
N ASP A 80 50.63 0.21 -43.79
CA ASP A 80 49.56 -0.75 -43.51
C ASP A 80 48.50 -0.13 -42.60
N LEU A 81 47.52 0.54 -43.23
CA LEU A 81 46.41 1.17 -42.52
C LEU A 81 45.35 0.12 -42.14
N PRO A 82 44.71 0.26 -40.95
CA PRO A 82 43.59 -0.61 -40.57
C PRO A 82 42.47 -0.57 -41.62
N LYS A 83 42.13 -1.72 -42.18
CA LYS A 83 41.00 -1.91 -43.10
C LYS A 83 39.91 -2.69 -42.38
N THR A 84 38.72 -2.10 -42.28
CA THR A 84 37.57 -2.75 -41.66
C THR A 84 36.29 -2.48 -42.45
N THR A 85 35.41 -3.48 -42.50
CA THR A 85 34.04 -3.34 -42.98
C THR A 85 33.10 -2.81 -41.89
N PHE A 86 33.61 -2.65 -40.66
CA PHE A 86 32.88 -2.07 -39.54
C PHE A 86 32.58 -0.59 -39.80
N GLY A 87 31.29 -0.26 -39.84
CA GLY A 87 30.85 1.11 -40.08
C GLY A 87 31.26 2.04 -38.94
N MET A 88 31.74 3.24 -39.27
CA MET A 88 32.11 4.24 -38.24
C MET A 88 30.93 4.72 -37.40
N ARG A 89 29.70 4.66 -37.93
CA ARG A 89 28.46 4.99 -37.20
C ARG A 89 27.75 3.70 -36.80
N ALA A 90 27.22 3.66 -35.58
CA ALA A 90 26.54 2.49 -35.05
C ALA A 90 25.32 2.06 -35.88
N ASN A 91 24.55 3.00 -36.42
CA ASN A 91 23.30 2.75 -37.15
C ASN A 91 22.38 1.75 -36.41
N ALA A 92 22.27 1.93 -35.08
CA ALA A 92 21.62 0.99 -34.15
C ALA A 92 20.17 0.65 -34.54
N LEU A 93 19.42 1.63 -35.07
CA LEU A 93 18.04 1.43 -35.54
C LEU A 93 17.90 0.32 -36.59
N VAL A 94 18.93 0.09 -37.41
CA VAL A 94 18.95 -0.96 -38.44
C VAL A 94 19.71 -2.20 -37.94
N ARG A 95 20.86 -1.99 -37.29
CA ARG A 95 21.75 -3.08 -36.84
C ARG A 95 21.16 -3.94 -35.71
N GLU A 96 20.48 -3.34 -34.74
CA GLU A 96 19.93 -4.11 -33.62
C GLU A 96 18.83 -5.09 -34.07
N PRO A 97 17.85 -4.71 -34.91
CA PRO A 97 16.90 -5.69 -35.48
C PRO A 97 17.56 -6.84 -36.23
N GLU A 98 18.64 -6.59 -37.00
CA GLU A 98 19.40 -7.64 -37.69
C GLU A 98 20.03 -8.62 -36.68
N ILE A 99 20.63 -8.09 -35.60
CA ILE A 99 21.23 -8.90 -34.52
C ILE A 99 20.17 -9.71 -33.78
N HIS A 100 19.03 -9.09 -33.47
CA HIS A 100 17.93 -9.79 -32.78
C HIS A 100 17.37 -10.93 -33.63
N LYS A 101 17.22 -10.70 -34.94
CA LYS A 101 16.80 -11.75 -35.87
C LYS A 101 17.80 -12.91 -35.89
N LEU A 102 19.10 -12.61 -35.94
CA LEU A 102 20.14 -13.63 -35.85
C LEU A 102 20.03 -14.42 -34.53
N TRP A 103 19.81 -13.75 -33.40
CA TRP A 103 19.64 -14.44 -32.12
C TRP A 103 18.41 -15.34 -32.07
N ASP A 104 17.29 -14.90 -32.64
CA ASP A 104 16.03 -15.65 -32.70
C ASP A 104 16.13 -16.85 -33.67
N ASP A 105 16.60 -16.63 -34.90
CA ASP A 105 16.76 -17.67 -35.93
C ASP A 105 17.69 -18.81 -35.45
N HIS A 106 18.72 -18.47 -34.68
CA HIS A 106 19.67 -19.45 -34.13
C HIS A 106 19.38 -19.87 -32.69
N GLN A 107 18.32 -19.38 -32.06
CA GLN A 107 18.00 -19.65 -30.65
C GLN A 107 19.23 -19.50 -29.72
N VAL A 108 19.97 -18.40 -29.89
CA VAL A 108 21.32 -18.24 -29.32
C VAL A 108 21.32 -18.38 -27.80
N PHE A 109 20.33 -17.80 -27.11
CA PHE A 109 20.23 -17.92 -25.66
C PHE A 109 20.16 -19.37 -25.20
N LEU A 110 19.21 -20.16 -25.74
CA LEU A 110 19.02 -21.56 -25.37
C LEU A 110 20.27 -22.39 -25.68
N ARG A 111 20.86 -22.20 -26.87
CA ARG A 111 22.09 -22.91 -27.25
C ARG A 111 23.27 -22.61 -26.33
N VAL A 112 23.46 -21.36 -25.93
CA VAL A 112 24.56 -20.99 -25.01
C VAL A 112 24.28 -21.54 -23.62
N ALA A 113 23.05 -21.43 -23.13
CA ALA A 113 22.65 -21.97 -21.84
C ALA A 113 22.81 -23.50 -21.75
N ASP A 114 22.41 -24.23 -22.81
CA ASP A 114 22.51 -25.70 -22.90
C ASP A 114 23.94 -26.19 -23.10
N LYS A 115 24.79 -25.39 -23.76
CA LYS A 115 26.21 -25.71 -23.96
C LYS A 115 27.01 -25.61 -22.67
N ASN A 116 26.67 -24.67 -21.79
CA ASN A 116 27.36 -24.51 -20.52
C ASN A 116 27.16 -25.76 -19.67
N ASP A 117 28.21 -26.23 -18.99
CA ASP A 117 28.20 -27.44 -18.17
C ASP A 117 28.29 -27.17 -16.67
N GLY A 118 28.45 -25.90 -16.26
CA GLY A 118 28.52 -25.48 -14.87
C GLY A 118 27.19 -25.53 -14.12
N GLU A 119 27.16 -24.88 -12.95
CA GLU A 119 26.02 -24.91 -12.03
C GLU A 119 24.77 -24.25 -12.62
N ASN A 120 23.59 -24.73 -12.20
CA ASN A 120 22.32 -24.12 -12.56
C ASN A 120 22.17 -22.76 -11.88
N PHE A 121 21.87 -21.74 -12.66
CA PHE A 121 21.52 -20.42 -12.18
C PHE A 121 20.10 -20.09 -12.63
N VAL A 122 19.17 -20.02 -11.68
CA VAL A 122 17.76 -19.70 -11.96
C VAL A 122 17.49 -18.28 -11.48
N LEU A 123 17.15 -17.39 -12.40
CA LEU A 123 16.63 -16.08 -12.07
C LEU A 123 15.12 -16.11 -12.30
N HIS A 124 14.34 -16.11 -11.22
CA HIS A 124 12.89 -16.06 -11.33
C HIS A 124 12.42 -14.66 -11.72
N ASP A 125 11.66 -14.58 -12.80
CA ASP A 125 11.14 -13.32 -13.30
C ASP A 125 9.85 -12.94 -12.57
N GLY A 126 9.84 -11.84 -11.84
CA GLY A 126 8.58 -11.25 -11.34
C GLY A 126 7.67 -10.87 -12.52
N PRO A 127 6.43 -11.40 -12.59
CA PRO A 127 5.58 -11.25 -13.76
C PRO A 127 4.99 -9.83 -13.84
N PRO A 128 5.24 -9.05 -14.91
CA PRO A 128 4.52 -7.79 -15.13
C PRO A 128 3.01 -8.03 -15.35
N TYR A 129 2.20 -7.06 -14.92
CA TYR A 129 0.77 -7.05 -15.22
C TYR A 129 0.51 -6.88 -16.73
N ALA A 130 -0.30 -7.78 -17.29
CA ALA A 130 -0.70 -7.78 -18.69
C ALA A 130 -1.82 -6.77 -18.98
N ASN A 131 -1.65 -5.52 -18.53
CA ASN A 131 -2.69 -4.50 -18.61
C ASN A 131 -2.39 -3.35 -19.60
N GLY A 132 -1.14 -3.08 -19.99
CA GLY A 132 -0.84 -1.92 -20.83
C GLY A 132 0.58 -1.84 -21.37
N ASN A 133 0.94 -0.66 -21.91
CA ASN A 133 2.26 -0.41 -22.48
C ASN A 133 3.36 -0.40 -21.42
N LEU A 134 4.57 -0.77 -21.83
CA LEU A 134 5.75 -0.73 -20.97
C LEU A 134 6.18 0.73 -20.72
N HIS A 135 6.76 0.96 -19.55
CA HIS A 135 7.35 2.24 -19.12
C HIS A 135 8.81 2.04 -18.69
N MET A 136 9.53 3.13 -18.41
CA MET A 136 10.97 3.09 -18.07
C MET A 136 11.31 2.15 -16.90
N GLY A 137 10.46 2.06 -15.88
CA GLY A 137 10.63 1.08 -14.80
C GLY A 137 10.68 -0.38 -15.28
N HIS A 138 9.90 -0.76 -16.30
CA HIS A 138 9.96 -2.09 -16.90
C HIS A 138 11.28 -2.32 -17.63
N ALA A 139 11.76 -1.32 -18.37
CA ALA A 139 13.05 -1.39 -19.06
C ALA A 139 14.20 -1.56 -18.05
N LEU A 140 14.22 -0.75 -16.99
CA LEU A 140 15.20 -0.86 -15.91
C LEU A 140 15.21 -2.26 -15.29
N ASN A 141 14.04 -2.78 -14.91
CA ASN A 141 13.92 -4.10 -14.29
C ASN A 141 14.44 -5.23 -15.20
N LYS A 142 14.03 -5.24 -16.47
CA LYS A 142 14.38 -6.31 -17.41
C LYS A 142 15.82 -6.26 -17.87
N ILE A 143 16.36 -5.06 -18.11
CA ILE A 143 17.76 -4.90 -18.53
C ILE A 143 18.70 -5.33 -17.38
N LEU A 144 18.39 -4.99 -16.12
CA LEU A 144 19.20 -5.43 -14.98
C LEU A 144 19.22 -6.96 -14.86
N LYS A 145 18.06 -7.62 -14.98
CA LYS A 145 17.96 -9.09 -15.00
C LYS A 145 18.77 -9.70 -16.15
N ASP A 146 18.68 -9.11 -17.35
CA ASP A 146 19.42 -9.55 -18.53
C ASP A 146 20.94 -9.43 -18.34
N ILE A 147 21.43 -8.32 -17.78
CA ILE A 147 22.85 -8.13 -17.45
C ILE A 147 23.35 -9.25 -16.52
N ILE A 148 22.59 -9.56 -15.46
CA ILE A 148 22.93 -10.62 -14.50
C ILE A 148 22.99 -11.98 -15.20
N ASN A 149 21.96 -12.30 -15.98
CA ASN A 149 21.86 -13.57 -16.71
C ASN A 149 23.01 -13.73 -17.70
N ARG A 150 23.30 -12.71 -18.52
CA ARG A 150 24.42 -12.72 -19.46
C ARG A 150 25.76 -12.85 -18.76
N TYR A 151 25.96 -12.13 -17.66
CA TYR A 151 27.18 -12.25 -16.87
C TYR A 151 27.36 -13.69 -16.37
N LYS A 152 26.31 -14.31 -15.84
CA LYS A 152 26.36 -15.73 -15.39
C LYS A 152 26.57 -16.71 -16.54
N LEU A 153 25.96 -16.49 -17.70
CA LEU A 153 26.23 -17.28 -18.90
C LEU A 153 27.71 -17.23 -19.30
N LEU A 154 28.33 -16.05 -19.27
CA LEU A 154 29.76 -15.88 -19.58
C LEU A 154 30.69 -16.55 -18.56
N GLN A 155 30.20 -16.80 -17.34
CA GLN A 155 30.90 -17.52 -16.27
C GLN A 155 30.62 -19.04 -16.31
N ASN A 156 30.13 -19.57 -17.43
CA ASN A 156 29.82 -20.99 -17.64
C ASN A 156 28.67 -21.56 -16.77
N TYR A 157 27.76 -20.73 -16.26
CA TYR A 157 26.56 -21.21 -15.56
C TYR A 157 25.46 -21.63 -16.54
N LYS A 158 24.68 -22.64 -16.18
CA LYS A 158 23.44 -23.02 -16.88
C LYS A 158 22.31 -22.09 -16.46
N VAL A 159 22.15 -20.99 -17.19
CA VAL A 159 21.15 -19.97 -16.86
C VAL A 159 19.77 -20.36 -17.36
N ARG A 160 18.78 -20.39 -16.46
CA ARG A 160 17.35 -20.53 -16.79
C ARG A 160 16.63 -19.24 -16.45
N TYR A 161 16.07 -18.61 -17.48
CA TYR A 161 15.30 -17.37 -17.35
C TYR A 161 14.05 -17.46 -18.23
N VAL A 162 12.91 -17.64 -17.57
CA VAL A 162 11.59 -17.80 -18.18
C VAL A 162 10.75 -16.56 -17.82
N PRO A 163 10.36 -15.74 -18.80
CA PRO A 163 9.52 -14.57 -18.55
C PRO A 163 8.10 -14.97 -18.14
N GLY A 164 7.52 -14.18 -17.24
CA GLY A 164 6.15 -14.37 -16.76
C GLY A 164 5.22 -13.22 -17.08
N TRP A 165 3.91 -13.45 -16.98
CA TRP A 165 2.91 -12.39 -16.99
C TRP A 165 1.76 -12.66 -16.02
N ASP A 166 1.39 -11.61 -15.29
CA ASP A 166 0.20 -11.62 -14.47
C ASP A 166 -1.01 -11.17 -15.29
N CYS A 167 -1.90 -12.13 -15.54
CA CYS A 167 -3.03 -12.04 -16.44
C CYS A 167 -4.38 -11.96 -15.72
N HIS A 168 -4.36 -11.94 -14.39
CA HIS A 168 -5.57 -11.86 -13.57
C HIS A 168 -5.69 -10.50 -12.89
N GLY A 169 -6.79 -10.34 -12.15
CA GLY A 169 -7.02 -9.18 -11.32
C GLY A 169 -7.78 -8.07 -12.02
N LEU A 170 -8.26 -7.17 -11.18
CA LEU A 170 -9.19 -6.14 -11.61
C LEU A 170 -8.62 -5.06 -12.57
N PRO A 171 -7.32 -4.70 -12.57
CA PRO A 171 -6.80 -3.76 -13.56
C PRO A 171 -7.11 -4.17 -15.02
N ILE A 172 -7.16 -5.48 -15.30
CA ILE A 172 -7.50 -6.02 -16.62
C ILE A 172 -9.01 -5.93 -16.85
N GLU A 173 -9.82 -6.32 -15.87
CA GLU A 173 -11.28 -6.24 -15.96
C GLU A 173 -11.76 -4.80 -16.19
N LEU A 174 -11.18 -3.82 -15.48
CA LEU A 174 -11.50 -2.41 -15.69
C LEU A 174 -11.16 -1.92 -17.08
N LYS A 175 -9.99 -2.27 -17.62
CA LYS A 175 -9.62 -1.88 -18.98
C LYS A 175 -10.56 -2.48 -20.02
N VAL A 176 -10.98 -3.72 -19.82
CA VAL A 176 -12.02 -4.33 -20.65
C VAL A 176 -13.33 -3.57 -20.51
N LEU A 177 -13.80 -3.27 -19.29
CA LEU A 177 -15.04 -2.53 -19.07
C LEU A 177 -15.01 -1.10 -19.64
N GLN A 178 -13.88 -0.41 -19.55
CA GLN A 178 -13.67 0.92 -20.13
C GLN A 178 -13.69 0.90 -21.66
N SER A 179 -13.27 -0.21 -22.27
CA SER A 179 -13.29 -0.39 -23.73
C SER A 179 -14.65 -0.81 -24.29
N LEU A 180 -15.65 -1.10 -23.43
CA LEU A 180 -16.98 -1.55 -23.83
C LEU A 180 -17.98 -0.40 -23.78
N ASP A 181 -18.87 -0.36 -24.77
CA ASP A 181 -20.00 0.58 -24.81
C ASP A 181 -21.04 0.25 -23.73
N GLU A 182 -21.85 1.23 -23.32
CA GLU A 182 -22.84 1.11 -22.25
C GLU A 182 -23.87 -0.01 -22.48
N ASP A 183 -24.27 -0.26 -23.73
CA ASP A 183 -25.20 -1.35 -24.04
C ASP A 183 -24.52 -2.73 -23.99
N ALA A 184 -23.22 -2.80 -24.29
CA ALA A 184 -22.42 -4.01 -24.14
C ALA A 184 -22.09 -4.35 -22.68
N LYS A 185 -22.20 -3.37 -21.76
CA LYS A 185 -22.08 -3.58 -20.31
C LYS A 185 -23.34 -4.23 -19.71
N LYS A 186 -24.53 -3.89 -20.22
CA LYS A 186 -25.82 -4.41 -19.71
C LYS A 186 -26.01 -5.92 -19.98
N ASP A 187 -25.45 -6.45 -21.07
CA ASP A 187 -25.51 -7.88 -21.43
C ASP A 187 -24.28 -8.70 -20.95
N LEU A 188 -23.46 -8.11 -20.07
CA LEU A 188 -22.21 -8.72 -19.64
C LEU A 188 -22.45 -9.73 -18.52
N THR A 189 -22.26 -11.02 -18.82
CA THR A 189 -22.20 -12.08 -17.79
C THR A 189 -20.76 -12.28 -17.31
N PRO A 190 -20.53 -12.82 -16.09
CA PRO A 190 -19.17 -13.07 -15.58
C PRO A 190 -18.33 -13.93 -16.53
N SER A 191 -18.91 -14.96 -17.16
CA SER A 191 -18.21 -15.81 -18.13
C SER A 191 -17.80 -15.05 -19.39
N LYS A 192 -18.68 -14.16 -19.91
CA LYS A 192 -18.35 -13.29 -21.06
C LYS A 192 -17.24 -12.31 -20.70
N LEU A 193 -17.28 -11.72 -19.50
CA LEU A 193 -16.25 -10.82 -19.00
C LEU A 193 -14.89 -11.53 -18.90
N ARG A 194 -14.84 -12.71 -18.26
CA ARG A 194 -13.62 -13.53 -18.13
C ARG A 194 -13.02 -13.88 -19.49
N ALA A 195 -13.85 -14.26 -20.47
CA ALA A 195 -13.38 -14.54 -21.83
C ALA A 195 -12.78 -13.30 -22.52
N LYS A 196 -13.41 -12.13 -22.36
CA LYS A 196 -12.89 -10.86 -22.88
C LYS A 196 -11.58 -10.45 -22.18
N ALA A 197 -11.51 -10.58 -20.86
CA ALA A 197 -10.31 -10.34 -20.05
C ALA A 197 -9.14 -11.22 -20.47
N ALA A 198 -9.36 -12.54 -20.62
CA ALA A 198 -8.33 -13.46 -21.10
C ALA A 198 -7.84 -13.10 -22.51
N LYS A 199 -8.74 -12.69 -23.42
CA LYS A 199 -8.36 -12.24 -24.77
C LYS A 199 -7.52 -10.97 -24.73
N PHE A 200 -7.91 -10.00 -23.91
CA PHE A 200 -7.18 -8.75 -23.72
C PHE A 200 -5.78 -8.97 -23.12
N ALA A 201 -5.69 -9.82 -22.09
CA ALA A 201 -4.42 -10.19 -21.46
C ALA A 201 -3.47 -10.82 -22.49
N LYS A 202 -3.93 -11.82 -23.24
CA LYS A 202 -3.13 -12.48 -24.29
C LYS A 202 -2.65 -11.52 -25.38
N ALA A 203 -3.47 -10.54 -25.79
CA ALA A 203 -3.05 -9.53 -26.75
C ALA A 203 -1.97 -8.61 -26.17
N THR A 204 -2.13 -8.19 -24.92
CA THR A 204 -1.17 -7.34 -24.20
C THR A 204 0.16 -8.06 -23.97
N VAL A 205 0.13 -9.33 -23.58
CA VAL A 205 1.32 -10.19 -23.45
C VAL A 205 2.13 -10.19 -24.75
N LYS A 206 1.49 -10.39 -25.91
CA LYS A 206 2.16 -10.38 -27.21
C LYS A 206 2.85 -9.05 -27.49
N ALA A 207 2.18 -7.92 -27.22
CA ALA A 207 2.74 -6.59 -27.42
C ALA A 207 3.92 -6.28 -26.48
N GLN A 208 3.78 -6.61 -25.19
CA GLN A 208 4.84 -6.44 -24.20
C GLN A 208 6.04 -7.35 -24.49
N MET A 209 5.80 -8.60 -24.87
CA MET A 209 6.84 -9.55 -25.28
C MET A 209 7.65 -9.01 -26.47
N ALA A 210 6.98 -8.49 -27.49
CA ALA A 210 7.66 -7.88 -28.64
C ALA A 210 8.55 -6.70 -28.22
N SER A 211 8.10 -5.90 -27.26
CA SER A 211 8.86 -4.77 -26.72
C SER A 211 10.06 -5.23 -25.88
N PHE A 212 9.90 -6.28 -25.05
CA PHE A 212 11.03 -6.84 -24.30
C PHE A 212 12.07 -7.51 -25.21
N LYS A 213 11.64 -8.21 -26.27
CA LYS A 213 12.55 -8.69 -27.33
C LYS A 213 13.27 -7.51 -28.00
N ARG A 214 12.58 -6.38 -28.21
CA ARG A 214 13.20 -5.17 -28.78
C ARG A 214 14.22 -4.51 -27.86
N TYR A 215 14.12 -4.67 -26.54
CA TYR A 215 15.16 -4.27 -25.58
C TYR A 215 16.42 -5.15 -25.66
N GLY A 216 16.40 -6.25 -26.41
CA GLY A 216 17.54 -7.15 -26.57
C GLY A 216 17.67 -8.18 -25.45
N VAL A 217 16.63 -8.40 -24.64
CA VAL A 217 16.66 -9.31 -23.50
C VAL A 217 16.71 -10.78 -23.98
N TRP A 218 17.64 -11.55 -23.43
CA TRP A 218 17.76 -12.99 -23.66
C TRP A 218 16.96 -13.76 -22.64
N ALA A 219 16.00 -14.55 -23.11
CA ALA A 219 15.11 -15.37 -22.30
C ALA A 219 14.51 -16.51 -23.12
N ASP A 220 13.88 -17.48 -22.45
CA ASP A 220 12.99 -18.43 -23.13
C ASP A 220 11.65 -17.75 -23.45
N TRP A 221 11.57 -17.13 -24.63
CA TRP A 221 10.37 -16.47 -25.12
C TRP A 221 9.34 -17.44 -25.70
N ASN A 222 9.69 -18.70 -25.91
CA ASN A 222 8.81 -19.69 -26.53
C ASN A 222 7.88 -20.33 -25.49
N ASN A 223 8.35 -20.45 -24.24
CA ASN A 223 7.61 -21.05 -23.13
C ASN A 223 7.43 -20.07 -21.96
N PRO A 224 6.81 -18.89 -22.16
CA PRO A 224 6.52 -17.99 -21.06
C PRO A 224 5.47 -18.60 -20.13
N TYR A 225 5.54 -18.31 -18.83
CA TYR A 225 4.48 -18.72 -17.91
C TYR A 225 3.43 -17.61 -17.79
N LEU A 226 2.15 -17.97 -17.91
CA LEU A 226 1.05 -17.03 -17.70
C LEU A 226 0.22 -17.47 -16.50
N THR A 227 -0.18 -16.53 -15.65
CA THR A 227 -1.02 -16.88 -14.49
C THR A 227 -2.41 -17.42 -14.90
N LEU A 228 -2.83 -17.17 -16.15
CA LEU A 228 -4.07 -17.72 -16.74
C LEU A 228 -3.95 -19.16 -17.24
N ASP A 229 -2.74 -19.72 -17.29
CA ASP A 229 -2.55 -21.07 -17.82
C ASP A 229 -3.12 -22.11 -16.82
N PRO A 230 -3.83 -23.14 -17.29
CA PRO A 230 -4.48 -24.12 -16.40
C PRO A 230 -3.51 -24.81 -15.44
N GLU A 231 -2.28 -25.07 -15.87
CA GLU A 231 -1.24 -25.67 -15.03
C GLU A 231 -0.81 -24.74 -13.89
N TYR A 232 -0.76 -23.43 -14.15
CA TYR A 232 -0.45 -22.43 -13.13
C TYR A 232 -1.59 -22.31 -12.12
N GLU A 233 -2.84 -22.22 -12.59
CA GLU A 233 -4.03 -22.17 -11.73
C GLU A 233 -4.14 -23.44 -10.86
N ALA A 234 -3.85 -24.61 -11.43
CA ALA A 234 -3.83 -25.87 -10.68
C ALA A 234 -2.77 -25.86 -9.56
N ALA A 235 -1.54 -25.40 -9.86
CA ALA A 235 -0.48 -25.25 -8.85
C ALA A 235 -0.86 -24.24 -7.75
N GLN A 236 -1.52 -23.13 -8.12
CA GLN A 236 -2.02 -22.15 -7.15
C GLN A 236 -3.07 -22.75 -6.21
N ILE A 237 -4.00 -23.55 -6.75
CA ILE A 237 -5.00 -24.27 -5.94
C ILE A 237 -4.35 -25.34 -5.06
N GLU A 238 -3.30 -26.01 -5.53
CA GLU A 238 -2.55 -26.96 -4.71
C GLU A 238 -1.91 -26.27 -3.50
N VAL A 239 -1.24 -25.13 -3.69
CA VAL A 239 -0.67 -24.33 -2.60
C VAL A 239 -1.75 -23.86 -1.64
N PHE A 240 -2.87 -23.34 -2.15
CA PHE A 240 -4.02 -22.96 -1.31
C PHE A 240 -4.56 -24.14 -0.51
N GLY A 241 -4.69 -25.31 -1.14
CA GLY A 241 -5.13 -26.55 -0.51
C GLY A 241 -4.19 -27.01 0.60
N GLN A 242 -2.87 -26.95 0.37
CA GLN A 242 -1.87 -27.24 1.40
C GLN A 242 -1.97 -26.28 2.58
N MET A 243 -2.13 -24.97 2.33
CA MET A 243 -2.33 -23.97 3.38
C MET A 243 -3.63 -24.23 4.16
N SER A 244 -4.70 -24.61 3.47
CA SER A 244 -5.99 -24.92 4.08
C SER A 244 -5.91 -26.17 4.97
N LEU A 245 -5.27 -27.25 4.48
CA LEU A 245 -5.05 -28.48 5.24
C LEU A 245 -4.18 -28.27 6.48
N GLN A 246 -3.26 -27.30 6.45
CA GLN A 246 -2.44 -26.90 7.59
C GLN A 246 -3.18 -25.95 8.55
N GLY A 247 -4.42 -25.58 8.27
CA GLY A 247 -5.22 -24.68 9.10
C GLY A 247 -4.84 -23.21 8.99
N TYR A 248 -4.06 -22.82 7.97
CA TYR A 248 -3.69 -21.42 7.76
C TYR A 248 -4.79 -20.61 7.09
N ILE A 249 -5.72 -21.26 6.39
CA ILE A 249 -6.86 -20.59 5.76
C ILE A 249 -8.06 -20.65 6.70
N TYR A 250 -8.57 -19.49 7.11
CA TYR A 250 -9.74 -19.39 7.98
C TYR A 250 -10.68 -18.30 7.49
N ARG A 251 -11.97 -18.46 7.81
CA ARG A 251 -12.98 -17.42 7.60
C ARG A 251 -13.09 -16.60 8.89
N GLY A 252 -12.94 -15.29 8.76
CA GLY A 252 -13.03 -14.37 9.89
C GLY A 252 -13.92 -13.18 9.53
N LYS A 253 -14.54 -12.58 10.54
CA LYS A 253 -15.19 -11.27 10.42
C LYS A 253 -14.19 -10.23 10.91
N LYS A 254 -13.51 -9.55 9.97
CA LYS A 254 -12.54 -8.50 10.28
C LYS A 254 -12.88 -7.21 9.55
N PRO A 255 -12.61 -6.04 10.15
CA PRO A 255 -12.69 -4.78 9.44
C PRO A 255 -11.67 -4.78 8.31
N VAL A 256 -12.16 -4.58 7.08
CA VAL A 256 -11.34 -4.42 5.88
C VAL A 256 -11.72 -3.11 5.21
N HIS A 257 -10.81 -2.56 4.41
CA HIS A 257 -11.18 -1.47 3.51
C HIS A 257 -12.23 -1.98 2.53
N TRP A 258 -13.36 -1.29 2.50
CA TRP A 258 -14.49 -1.57 1.63
C TRP A 258 -14.74 -0.33 0.77
N SER A 259 -14.92 -0.55 -0.53
CA SER A 259 -15.38 0.50 -1.44
C SER A 259 -16.88 0.33 -1.66
N PRO A 260 -17.73 1.21 -1.11
CA PRO A 260 -19.17 1.21 -1.41
C PRO A 260 -19.45 1.36 -2.91
N SER A 261 -18.59 2.12 -3.59
CA SER A 261 -18.72 2.39 -5.02
C SER A 261 -18.42 1.17 -5.91
N SER A 262 -17.45 0.34 -5.51
CA SER A 262 -17.06 -0.87 -6.24
C SER A 262 -17.69 -2.15 -5.65
N ARG A 263 -18.37 -2.04 -4.50
CA ARG A 263 -18.96 -3.14 -3.72
C ARG A 263 -18.00 -4.31 -3.50
N THR A 264 -16.77 -3.99 -3.13
CA THR A 264 -15.71 -4.98 -2.86
C THR A 264 -14.80 -4.52 -1.75
N ALA A 265 -14.18 -5.48 -1.08
CA ALA A 265 -13.03 -5.23 -0.24
C ALA A 265 -11.83 -4.83 -1.10
N LEU A 266 -10.97 -3.98 -0.55
CA LEU A 266 -9.73 -3.50 -1.17
C LEU A 266 -8.55 -3.84 -0.27
N ALA A 267 -7.43 -4.22 -0.88
CA ALA A 267 -6.15 -4.31 -0.18
C ALA A 267 -5.50 -2.93 -0.02
N GLU A 268 -4.54 -2.78 0.90
CA GLU A 268 -3.79 -1.52 1.09
C GLU A 268 -3.14 -1.00 -0.21
N ALA A 269 -2.65 -1.93 -1.05
CA ALA A 269 -2.06 -1.60 -2.35
C ALA A 269 -3.07 -1.06 -3.38
N GLU A 270 -4.37 -1.18 -3.11
CA GLU A 270 -5.47 -0.67 -3.93
C GLU A 270 -6.06 0.64 -3.38
N LEU A 271 -5.40 1.26 -2.40
CA LEU A 271 -5.83 2.54 -1.83
C LEU A 271 -4.96 3.68 -2.34
N GLU A 272 -5.58 4.83 -2.53
CA GLU A 272 -4.90 6.09 -2.77
C GLU A 272 -5.28 7.12 -1.71
N TYR A 273 -4.36 8.02 -1.39
CA TYR A 273 -4.54 9.03 -0.35
C TYR A 273 -4.42 10.43 -0.98
N PRO A 274 -5.52 10.98 -1.54
CA PRO A 274 -5.51 12.32 -2.11
C PRO A 274 -5.32 13.39 -1.03
N GLU A 275 -4.70 14.51 -1.42
CA GLU A 275 -4.60 15.71 -0.57
C GLU A 275 -5.94 16.46 -0.50
N GLY A 276 -6.17 17.19 0.59
CA GLY A 276 -7.35 18.06 0.73
C GLY A 276 -8.65 17.35 1.10
N HIS A 277 -8.62 16.08 1.53
CA HIS A 277 -9.82 15.43 2.05
C HIS A 277 -10.26 16.07 3.37
N VAL A 278 -11.50 16.53 3.43
CA VAL A 278 -12.10 17.13 4.63
C VAL A 278 -13.20 16.23 5.15
N SER A 279 -12.98 15.68 6.35
CA SER A 279 -13.99 14.94 7.11
C SER A 279 -14.76 15.85 8.05
N ARG A 280 -15.98 15.47 8.39
CA ARG A 280 -16.77 16.11 9.43
C ARG A 280 -16.39 15.50 10.77
N SER A 281 -15.66 16.24 11.59
CA SER A 281 -15.28 15.77 12.92
C SER A 281 -16.22 16.31 13.99
N ILE A 282 -16.43 15.52 15.04
CA ILE A 282 -17.28 15.87 16.17
C ILE A 282 -16.59 15.58 17.49
N TYR A 283 -16.95 16.37 18.49
CA TYR A 283 -16.69 16.13 19.90
C TYR A 283 -18.02 15.82 20.56
N ALA A 284 -18.17 14.61 21.10
CA ALA A 284 -19.41 14.14 21.69
C ALA A 284 -19.21 13.74 23.17
N VAL A 285 -20.25 13.91 23.99
CA VAL A 285 -20.28 13.52 25.40
C VAL A 285 -21.06 12.23 25.56
N PHE A 286 -20.43 11.19 26.06
CA PHE A 286 -21.12 9.95 26.43
C PHE A 286 -21.33 9.94 27.95
N ARG A 287 -22.59 9.98 28.39
CA ARG A 287 -22.93 10.13 29.83
C ARG A 287 -22.54 8.89 30.62
N MET A 288 -21.80 9.06 31.70
CA MET A 288 -21.43 7.96 32.59
C MET A 288 -22.58 7.59 33.52
N VAL A 289 -22.67 6.29 33.81
CA VAL A 289 -23.68 5.69 34.70
C VAL A 289 -23.06 5.30 36.02
N SER A 290 -21.93 4.60 35.96
CA SER A 290 -21.29 4.05 37.16
C SER A 290 -19.80 3.84 36.96
N ALA A 291 -19.08 3.86 38.06
CA ALA A 291 -17.67 3.49 38.14
C ALA A 291 -17.53 2.24 39.02
N PRO A 292 -16.52 1.37 38.78
CA PRO A 292 -16.26 0.22 39.63
C PRO A 292 -15.90 0.65 41.06
N PRO A 293 -16.06 -0.22 42.08
CA PRO A 293 -15.83 0.14 43.49
C PRO A 293 -14.43 0.70 43.79
N SER A 294 -13.43 0.32 42.99
CA SER A 294 -12.05 0.85 43.07
C SER A 294 -11.97 2.34 42.77
N THR A 295 -12.84 2.84 41.88
CA THR A 295 -12.80 4.20 41.33
C THR A 295 -14.04 5.01 41.69
N SER A 296 -15.07 4.37 42.26
CA SER A 296 -16.33 5.03 42.61
C SER A 296 -16.11 6.19 43.58
N GLY A 297 -15.21 6.07 44.54
CA GLY A 297 -14.86 7.18 45.45
C GLY A 297 -14.25 8.40 44.73
N LEU A 298 -13.64 8.21 43.55
CA LEU A 298 -13.04 9.30 42.78
C LEU A 298 -14.06 10.03 41.90
N LEU A 299 -15.09 9.33 41.42
CA LEU A 299 -15.99 9.84 40.36
C LEU A 299 -17.44 10.07 40.82
N ASN A 300 -17.86 9.48 41.95
CA ASN A 300 -19.26 9.55 42.42
C ASN A 300 -19.74 10.98 42.70
N GLU A 301 -18.85 11.91 43.05
CA GLU A 301 -19.21 13.31 43.33
C GLU A 301 -19.68 14.08 42.09
N PHE A 302 -19.36 13.58 40.89
CA PHE A 302 -19.73 14.20 39.61
C PHE A 302 -20.87 13.47 38.90
N LEU A 303 -21.23 12.26 39.35
CA LEU A 303 -22.37 11.52 38.79
C LEU A 303 -23.69 12.12 39.29
N PRO A 304 -24.74 12.20 38.45
CA PRO A 304 -24.87 11.65 37.09
C PRO A 304 -24.45 12.62 35.96
N ASP A 305 -23.94 13.81 36.28
CA ASP A 305 -23.66 14.88 35.31
C ASP A 305 -22.26 14.78 34.66
N LEU A 306 -21.60 13.63 34.82
CA LEU A 306 -20.27 13.32 34.29
C LEU A 306 -20.37 12.57 32.96
N GLY A 307 -19.60 12.99 31.97
CA GLY A 307 -19.50 12.33 30.67
C GLY A 307 -18.08 12.11 30.18
N LEU A 308 -17.94 11.24 29.19
CA LEU A 308 -16.70 10.97 28.48
C LEU A 308 -16.69 11.83 27.23
N ALA A 309 -15.72 12.73 27.07
CA ALA A 309 -15.59 13.53 25.86
C ALA A 309 -14.83 12.72 24.81
N VAL A 310 -15.53 12.30 23.77
CA VAL A 310 -15.00 11.54 22.63
C VAL A 310 -14.80 12.47 21.47
N TRP A 311 -13.73 12.24 20.70
CA TRP A 311 -13.57 12.84 19.37
C TRP A 311 -13.58 11.77 18.27
N THR A 312 -14.25 12.07 17.15
CA THR A 312 -14.22 11.22 15.95
C THR A 312 -14.34 12.04 14.67
N THR A 313 -13.65 11.62 13.62
CA THR A 313 -13.77 12.14 12.25
C THR A 313 -14.83 11.39 11.42
N THR A 314 -15.44 10.35 11.99
CA THR A 314 -16.44 9.51 11.33
C THR A 314 -17.72 9.38 12.18
N PRO A 315 -18.56 10.43 12.25
CA PRO A 315 -19.80 10.41 13.04
C PRO A 315 -20.69 9.21 12.77
N TRP A 316 -20.78 8.77 11.51
CA TRP A 316 -21.55 7.60 11.10
C TRP A 316 -21.17 6.29 11.81
N THR A 317 -20.00 6.19 12.45
CA THR A 317 -19.58 5.01 13.21
C THR A 317 -20.13 4.96 14.64
N VAL A 318 -20.68 6.08 15.16
CA VAL A 318 -21.21 6.17 16.53
C VAL A 318 -22.33 5.15 16.83
N PRO A 319 -23.28 4.86 15.94
CA PRO A 319 -24.27 3.79 16.18
C PRO A 319 -23.65 2.41 16.44
N ALA A 320 -22.43 2.16 15.94
CA ALA A 320 -21.70 0.92 16.12
C ALA A 320 -20.79 0.91 17.37
N ASN A 321 -20.83 1.94 18.20
CA ASN A 321 -19.93 2.13 19.32
C ASN A 321 -20.11 1.03 20.39
N ALA A 322 -19.09 0.20 20.65
CA ALA A 322 -19.15 -0.87 21.64
C ALA A 322 -18.47 -0.52 22.97
N ALA A 323 -17.52 0.41 22.96
CA ALA A 323 -16.78 0.86 24.14
C ALA A 323 -16.17 2.25 23.93
N VAL A 324 -15.62 2.83 25.00
CA VAL A 324 -14.69 3.97 24.90
C VAL A 324 -13.33 3.47 25.37
N ALA A 325 -12.32 3.58 24.51
CA ALA A 325 -10.96 3.19 24.82
C ALA A 325 -10.18 4.38 25.40
N VAL A 326 -9.39 4.09 26.44
CA VAL A 326 -8.47 5.01 27.11
C VAL A 326 -7.08 4.39 27.22
N ASN A 327 -6.05 5.22 27.35
CA ASN A 327 -4.67 4.74 27.55
C ASN A 327 -4.35 4.66 29.04
N ALA A 328 -4.00 3.49 29.55
CA ALA A 328 -3.71 3.30 30.97
C ALA A 328 -2.54 4.15 31.50
N LYS A 329 -1.59 4.52 30.65
CA LYS A 329 -0.38 5.29 31.03
C LYS A 329 -0.64 6.80 31.09
N LEU A 330 -1.70 7.29 30.44
CA LEU A 330 -2.01 8.71 30.38
C LEU A 330 -2.76 9.17 31.64
N GLN A 331 -2.61 10.46 31.95
CA GLN A 331 -3.38 11.14 32.99
C GLN A 331 -4.61 11.80 32.36
N TYR A 332 -5.75 11.63 33.03
CA TYR A 332 -7.03 12.20 32.65
C TYR A 332 -7.50 13.19 33.71
N ALA A 333 -8.29 14.17 33.29
CA ALA A 333 -8.87 15.19 34.14
C ALA A 333 -10.39 15.21 34.02
N VAL A 334 -11.06 15.28 35.16
CA VAL A 334 -12.46 15.70 35.23
C VAL A 334 -12.48 17.22 35.17
N VAL A 335 -13.07 17.77 34.12
CA VAL A 335 -13.17 19.21 33.91
C VAL A 335 -14.64 19.66 33.94
N GLU A 336 -14.90 20.78 34.59
CA GLU A 336 -16.18 21.50 34.53
C GLU A 336 -16.15 22.43 33.32
N ILE A 337 -17.13 22.28 32.42
CA ILE A 337 -17.32 23.21 31.31
C ILE A 337 -18.07 24.43 31.86
N GLN A 338 -17.46 25.62 31.80
CA GLN A 338 -18.18 26.85 32.13
C GLN A 338 -18.99 27.32 30.92
N SER A 339 -20.32 27.45 31.10
CA SER A 339 -21.22 27.94 30.06
C SER A 339 -20.85 29.36 29.65
N LEU A 340 -20.92 29.65 28.35
CA LEU A 340 -20.71 31.00 27.82
C LEU A 340 -21.76 31.96 28.41
N LEU A 341 -21.33 32.89 29.27
CA LEU A 341 -22.14 34.06 29.60
C LEU A 341 -22.22 34.95 28.36
N GLU A 342 -23.42 35.46 28.05
CA GLU A 342 -23.67 36.43 26.98
C GLU A 342 -22.80 37.69 27.19
N GLY A 343 -21.58 37.71 26.65
CA GLY A 343 -20.66 38.85 26.78
C GLY A 343 -19.19 38.53 26.50
N ASP A 344 -18.71 37.33 26.86
CA ASP A 344 -17.29 36.95 26.73
C ASP A 344 -17.07 35.96 25.56
N SER A 345 -17.42 36.41 24.36
CA SER A 345 -17.18 35.61 23.14
C SER A 345 -15.68 35.59 22.79
N ALA A 346 -14.94 34.62 23.33
CA ALA A 346 -13.75 34.15 22.63
C ALA A 346 -14.23 33.44 21.36
N ALA A 347 -14.10 34.09 20.20
CA ALA A 347 -14.45 33.45 18.93
C ALA A 347 -13.70 32.12 18.82
N PRO A 348 -14.37 31.00 18.47
CA PRO A 348 -13.68 29.73 18.29
C PRO A 348 -12.54 29.95 17.29
N ALA A 349 -11.38 29.33 17.54
CA ALA A 349 -10.17 29.52 16.74
C ALA A 349 -10.39 29.26 15.23
N ASN A 350 -11.45 28.50 14.90
CA ASN A 350 -11.84 28.19 13.54
C ASN A 350 -13.26 28.70 13.23
N LYS A 351 -13.39 29.72 12.35
CA LYS A 351 -14.67 30.37 11.95
C LYS A 351 -15.70 29.43 11.30
N LYS A 352 -15.35 28.17 11.02
CA LYS A 352 -16.22 27.13 10.43
C LYS A 352 -16.70 26.07 11.43
N SER A 353 -16.35 26.20 12.71
CA SER A 353 -16.81 25.27 13.76
C SER A 353 -18.22 25.63 14.24
N ARG A 354 -19.02 24.61 14.55
CA ARG A 354 -20.39 24.74 15.08
C ARG A 354 -20.41 24.24 16.52
N PRO A 355 -20.63 25.09 17.53
CA PRO A 355 -20.82 24.63 18.91
C PRO A 355 -22.16 23.89 19.02
N GLY A 356 -22.13 22.76 19.72
CA GLY A 356 -23.33 21.96 19.99
C GLY A 356 -24.16 22.51 21.15
N ASN A 357 -25.39 22.03 21.27
CA ASN A 357 -26.35 22.56 22.23
C ASN A 357 -25.97 22.27 23.69
N VAL A 358 -25.10 21.29 23.97
CA VAL A 358 -24.63 20.99 25.33
C VAL A 358 -23.93 22.19 25.99
N LEU A 359 -23.30 23.05 25.19
CA LEU A 359 -22.60 24.25 25.69
C LEU A 359 -23.55 25.43 25.98
N LYS A 360 -24.79 25.35 25.51
CA LYS A 360 -25.82 26.38 25.71
C LYS A 360 -26.69 26.11 26.94
N ASP A 361 -26.62 24.90 27.48
CA ASP A 361 -27.36 24.55 28.68
C ASP A 361 -26.75 25.26 29.90
N GLN A 362 -27.60 25.71 30.82
CA GLN A 362 -27.16 26.34 32.07
C GLN A 362 -26.75 25.30 33.13
N LYS A 363 -26.92 24.02 32.83
CA LYS A 363 -26.53 22.93 33.73
C LYS A 363 -25.01 22.77 33.75
N LYS A 364 -24.45 22.53 34.94
CA LYS A 364 -23.03 22.18 35.08
C LYS A 364 -22.78 20.81 34.44
N VAL A 365 -21.95 20.79 33.39
CA VAL A 365 -21.54 19.56 32.72
C VAL A 365 -20.09 19.26 33.08
N PHE A 366 -19.86 18.06 33.61
CA PHE A 366 -18.50 17.57 33.85
C PHE A 366 -18.12 16.60 32.75
N ILE A 367 -16.91 16.72 32.22
CA ILE A 367 -16.39 15.79 31.22
C ILE A 367 -15.00 15.27 31.59
N ILE A 368 -14.66 14.08 31.11
CA ILE A 368 -13.33 13.51 31.20
C ILE A 368 -12.60 13.71 29.88
N VAL A 369 -11.40 14.27 29.94
CA VAL A 369 -10.45 14.47 28.83
C VAL A 369 -9.04 14.12 29.30
N ALA A 370 -8.10 13.86 28.39
CA ALA A 370 -6.69 13.75 28.78
C ALA A 370 -6.19 15.10 29.32
N SER A 371 -5.48 15.07 30.44
CA SER A 371 -5.05 16.27 31.16
C SER A 371 -4.22 17.22 30.30
N ASP A 372 -3.34 16.67 29.45
CA ASP A 372 -2.46 17.45 28.57
C ASP A 372 -3.21 18.18 27.45
N LEU A 373 -4.41 17.71 27.09
CA LEU A 373 -5.23 18.28 26.03
C LEU A 373 -6.15 19.40 26.51
N VAL A 374 -6.28 19.62 27.82
CA VAL A 374 -7.18 20.66 28.38
C VAL A 374 -6.91 22.03 27.78
N PRO A 375 -5.67 22.56 27.71
CA PRO A 375 -5.42 23.89 27.15
C PRO A 375 -5.76 23.99 25.66
N THR A 376 -5.50 22.92 24.91
CA THR A 376 -5.82 22.83 23.47
C THR A 376 -7.33 22.81 23.24
N LEU A 377 -8.07 22.09 24.08
CA LEU A 377 -9.52 22.01 24.02
C LEU A 377 -10.18 23.32 24.46
N GLU A 378 -9.65 24.01 25.47
CA GLU A 378 -10.12 25.36 25.87
C GLU A 378 -10.00 26.34 24.69
N ALA A 379 -8.83 26.40 24.06
CA ALA A 379 -8.58 27.28 22.92
C ALA A 379 -9.46 26.93 21.71
N LYS A 380 -9.70 25.63 21.47
CA LYS A 380 -10.50 25.15 20.35
C LYS A 380 -11.99 25.39 20.56
N TRP A 381 -12.51 25.04 21.74
CA TRP A 381 -13.93 25.15 22.06
C TRP A 381 -14.35 26.57 22.43
N GLY A 382 -13.40 27.46 22.72
CA GLY A 382 -13.69 28.82 23.16
C GLY A 382 -14.40 28.85 24.53
N THR A 383 -14.23 27.81 25.34
CA THR A 383 -14.84 27.68 26.67
C THR A 383 -13.77 27.37 27.70
N LYS A 384 -13.95 27.90 28.92
CA LYS A 384 -13.02 27.65 30.02
C LYS A 384 -13.31 26.29 30.64
N LEU A 385 -12.28 25.46 30.78
CA LEU A 385 -12.34 24.11 31.33
C LEU A 385 -11.62 24.11 32.69
N VAL A 386 -12.40 24.05 33.77
CA VAL A 386 -11.83 24.07 35.12
C VAL A 386 -11.58 22.64 35.58
N ILE A 387 -10.32 22.26 35.74
CA ILE A 387 -9.92 20.96 36.29
C ILE A 387 -10.41 20.86 37.74
N LYS A 388 -11.23 19.85 38.02
CA LYS A 388 -11.69 19.50 39.37
C LYS A 388 -10.88 18.39 39.99
N LYS A 389 -10.49 17.41 39.18
CA LYS A 389 -9.80 16.20 39.64
C LYS A 389 -8.97 15.59 38.51
N THR A 390 -7.89 14.92 38.88
CA THR A 390 -7.06 14.13 37.97
C THR A 390 -7.07 12.66 38.39
N LEU A 391 -6.96 11.77 37.42
CA LEU A 391 -6.96 10.32 37.61
C LEU A 391 -6.12 9.63 36.52
N ALA A 392 -5.63 8.43 36.81
CA ALA A 392 -4.92 7.64 35.81
C ALA A 392 -5.91 6.99 34.84
N GLY A 393 -5.48 6.75 33.61
CA GLY A 393 -6.31 6.03 32.63
C GLY A 393 -6.69 4.62 33.07
N SER A 394 -5.85 3.97 33.89
CA SER A 394 -6.15 2.67 34.51
C SER A 394 -7.39 2.72 35.41
N ASP A 395 -7.66 3.86 36.04
CA ASP A 395 -8.77 4.01 36.98
C ASP A 395 -10.12 4.05 36.26
N LEU A 396 -10.11 4.43 34.98
CA LEU A 396 -11.29 4.48 34.11
C LEU A 396 -11.71 3.11 33.56
N GLU A 397 -10.87 2.08 33.69
CA GLU A 397 -11.19 0.75 33.20
C GLU A 397 -12.48 0.22 33.83
N ASN A 398 -13.36 -0.36 33.02
CA ASN A 398 -14.65 -0.91 33.43
C ASN A 398 -15.69 0.10 33.94
N CYS A 399 -15.45 1.41 33.89
CA CYS A 399 -16.52 2.39 34.02
C CYS A 399 -17.63 2.13 32.98
N ARG A 400 -18.88 2.44 33.31
CA ARG A 400 -20.04 2.22 32.44
C ARG A 400 -20.61 3.56 32.01
N TYR A 401 -20.91 3.69 30.72
CA TYR A 401 -21.59 4.84 30.14
C TYR A 401 -22.81 4.41 29.34
N VAL A 402 -23.73 5.33 29.12
CA VAL A 402 -24.90 5.15 28.26
C VAL A 402 -24.50 5.46 26.83
N HIS A 403 -24.69 4.48 25.95
CA HIS A 403 -24.49 4.66 24.53
C HIS A 403 -25.45 5.74 24.00
N PRO A 404 -24.96 6.72 23.22
CA PRO A 404 -25.69 7.94 22.93
C PRO A 404 -26.91 7.75 22.01
N VAL A 405 -27.07 6.59 21.36
CA VAL A 405 -28.12 6.34 20.35
C VAL A 405 -29.23 5.40 20.83
N ASP A 406 -28.86 4.30 21.49
CA ASP A 406 -29.77 3.19 21.84
C ASP A 406 -29.92 3.00 23.36
N ASN A 407 -29.29 3.87 24.16
CA ASN A 407 -29.29 3.85 25.63
C ASN A 407 -28.75 2.57 26.28
N ARG A 408 -28.05 1.70 25.55
CA ARG A 408 -27.40 0.52 26.16
C ARG A 408 -26.22 0.94 27.03
N GLN A 409 -25.90 0.17 28.06
CA GLN A 409 -24.70 0.41 28.86
C GLN A 409 -23.47 -0.21 28.19
N CYS A 410 -22.45 0.59 27.96
CA CYS A 410 -21.18 0.18 27.35
C CYS A 410 -20.01 0.38 28.35
N PRO A 411 -18.95 -0.44 28.26
CA PRO A 411 -17.77 -0.32 29.11
C PRO A 411 -16.75 0.68 28.57
N VAL A 412 -16.00 1.30 29.48
CA VAL A 412 -14.70 1.91 29.18
C VAL A 412 -13.64 0.82 29.25
N VAL A 413 -12.76 0.77 28.26
CA VAL A 413 -11.73 -0.27 28.10
C VAL A 413 -10.33 0.35 28.01
N ILE A 414 -9.32 -0.40 28.42
CA ILE A 414 -7.92 0.00 28.15
C ILE A 414 -7.58 -0.35 26.69
N GLY A 415 -7.39 0.71 25.90
CA GLY A 415 -6.88 0.64 24.53
C GLY A 415 -5.36 0.45 24.46
N GLY A 416 -4.80 0.72 23.29
CA GLY A 416 -3.37 0.60 23.01
C GLY A 416 -2.66 1.95 22.94
N ASP A 417 -1.41 1.91 22.48
CA ASP A 417 -0.57 3.11 22.30
C ASP A 417 -1.04 4.00 21.12
N TYR A 418 -2.09 3.60 20.38
CA TYR A 418 -2.73 4.42 19.34
C TYR A 418 -3.51 5.62 19.90
N ILE A 419 -3.75 5.65 21.21
CA ILE A 419 -4.39 6.76 21.91
C ILE A 419 -3.29 7.68 22.46
N THR A 420 -3.15 8.85 21.85
CA THR A 420 -2.12 9.84 22.16
C THR A 420 -2.73 11.17 22.63
N THR A 421 -1.89 12.09 23.09
CA THR A 421 -2.25 13.46 23.47
C THR A 421 -1.98 14.47 22.34
N GLU A 422 -1.79 14.01 21.11
CA GLU A 422 -1.50 14.89 19.95
C GLU A 422 -2.77 15.45 19.30
N SER A 423 -3.89 14.71 19.37
CA SER A 423 -5.15 15.11 18.75
C SER A 423 -6.38 14.53 19.48
N GLY A 424 -7.54 15.14 19.24
CA GLY A 424 -8.81 14.73 19.85
C GLY A 424 -8.92 15.09 21.32
N THR A 425 -9.41 14.15 22.13
CA THR A 425 -9.66 14.32 23.58
C THR A 425 -8.88 13.34 24.46
N GLY A 426 -8.14 12.42 23.84
CA GLY A 426 -7.50 11.29 24.52
C GLY A 426 -8.46 10.16 24.92
N LEU A 427 -9.74 10.25 24.54
CA LEU A 427 -10.72 9.15 24.63
C LEU A 427 -11.22 8.83 23.23
N VAL A 428 -11.09 7.56 22.83
CA VAL A 428 -11.44 7.10 21.50
C VAL A 428 -12.66 6.20 21.61
N HIS A 429 -13.74 6.54 20.91
CA HIS A 429 -14.87 5.62 20.83
C HIS A 429 -14.50 4.44 19.95
N THR A 430 -14.89 3.24 20.38
CA THR A 430 -14.48 1.99 19.75
C THR A 430 -15.66 1.40 18.99
N ALA A 431 -15.56 1.35 17.67
CA ALA A 431 -16.54 0.75 16.77
C ALA A 431 -15.90 -0.47 16.07
N PRO A 432 -16.05 -1.69 16.62
CA PRO A 432 -15.19 -2.83 16.24
C PRO A 432 -15.37 -3.28 14.80
N GLY A 433 -16.53 -2.98 14.21
CA GLY A 433 -16.80 -3.24 12.79
C GLY A 433 -16.13 -2.27 11.82
N HIS A 434 -15.51 -1.19 12.30
CA HIS A 434 -15.11 -0.04 11.49
C HIS A 434 -13.68 0.44 11.78
N GLY A 435 -12.87 -0.32 12.53
CA GLY A 435 -11.47 0.01 12.79
C GLY A 435 -10.65 -1.21 13.21
N GLN A 436 -9.42 -1.30 12.71
CA GLN A 436 -8.53 -2.43 13.02
C GLN A 436 -8.11 -2.44 14.50
N GLU A 437 -7.72 -1.29 15.05
CA GLU A 437 -7.37 -1.15 16.48
C GLU A 437 -8.58 -1.40 17.38
N ASP A 438 -9.76 -0.94 16.94
CA ASP A 438 -11.03 -1.18 17.64
C ASP A 438 -11.36 -2.67 17.70
N TYR A 439 -11.17 -3.37 16.58
CA TYR A 439 -11.36 -4.82 16.50
C TYR A 439 -10.42 -5.58 17.44
N VAL A 440 -9.12 -5.24 17.45
CA VAL A 440 -8.13 -5.88 18.33
C VAL A 440 -8.48 -5.66 19.80
N THR A 441 -8.80 -4.41 20.18
CA THR A 441 -9.24 -4.08 21.54
C THR A 441 -10.52 -4.84 21.90
N SER A 442 -11.44 -4.98 20.96
CA SER A 442 -12.69 -5.70 21.17
C SER A 442 -12.51 -7.19 21.38
N LEU A 443 -11.58 -7.82 20.66
CA LEU A 443 -11.23 -9.23 20.89
C LEU A 443 -10.68 -9.45 22.31
N LYS A 444 -9.90 -8.51 22.84
CA LYS A 444 -9.34 -8.59 24.20
C LYS A 444 -10.43 -8.57 25.29
N TYR A 445 -11.48 -7.77 25.10
CA TYR A 445 -12.57 -7.60 26.07
C TYR A 445 -13.85 -8.38 25.73
N GLY A 446 -13.88 -9.12 24.62
CA GLY A 446 -15.06 -9.87 24.18
C GLY A 446 -16.24 -8.98 23.75
N LEU A 447 -15.98 -7.82 23.15
CA LEU A 447 -17.02 -6.88 22.72
C LEU A 447 -17.70 -7.34 21.42
N PRO A 448 -18.99 -7.02 21.20
CA PRO A 448 -19.71 -7.39 19.99
C PRO A 448 -19.19 -6.65 18.75
N ILE A 449 -18.93 -7.38 17.67
CA ILE A 449 -18.48 -6.82 16.38
C ILE A 449 -19.69 -6.42 15.53
N LEU A 450 -20.25 -5.25 15.88
CA LEU A 450 -21.35 -4.62 15.15
C LEU A 450 -20.81 -3.85 13.94
N SER A 451 -21.44 -4.02 12.78
CA SER A 451 -21.10 -3.29 11.56
C SER A 451 -22.40 -3.04 10.78
N PRO A 452 -23.18 -2.02 11.18
CA PRO A 452 -24.55 -1.85 10.73
C PRO A 452 -24.60 -1.18 9.35
N VAL A 453 -23.75 -1.60 8.41
CA VAL A 453 -23.59 -1.02 7.07
C VAL A 453 -23.63 -2.13 6.02
N ASP A 454 -24.37 -1.91 4.95
CA ASP A 454 -24.51 -2.85 3.84
C ASP A 454 -23.38 -2.71 2.80
N ASP A 455 -23.49 -3.46 1.70
CA ASP A 455 -22.52 -3.46 0.62
C ASP A 455 -22.49 -2.15 -0.19
N GLU A 456 -23.59 -1.38 -0.17
CA GLU A 456 -23.72 -0.09 -0.84
C GLU A 456 -23.22 1.09 0.01
N GLY A 457 -22.82 0.84 1.26
CA GLY A 457 -22.43 1.90 2.18
C GLY A 457 -23.62 2.60 2.82
N LYS A 458 -24.78 1.94 2.92
CA LYS A 458 -25.95 2.45 3.63
C LYS A 458 -26.11 1.75 4.97
N PHE A 459 -26.72 2.44 5.92
CA PHE A 459 -27.06 1.85 7.20
C PHE A 459 -28.10 0.72 7.05
N THR A 460 -27.87 -0.38 7.74
CA THR A 460 -28.82 -1.49 7.88
C THR A 460 -29.85 -1.22 8.98
N GLU A 461 -30.83 -2.12 9.14
CA GLU A 461 -31.81 -2.07 10.24
C GLU A 461 -31.17 -2.07 11.63
N GLU A 462 -29.96 -2.62 11.79
CA GLU A 462 -29.20 -2.60 13.04
C GLU A 462 -28.86 -1.18 13.51
N ALA A 463 -28.82 -0.19 12.62
CA ALA A 463 -28.61 1.22 12.97
C ALA A 463 -29.90 1.92 13.46
N GLY A 464 -31.02 1.20 13.54
CA GLY A 464 -32.31 1.72 13.99
C GLY A 464 -32.81 2.86 13.09
N LYS A 465 -32.93 4.06 13.66
CA LYS A 465 -33.51 5.25 13.00
C LYS A 465 -32.70 5.79 11.83
N PHE A 466 -31.46 5.34 11.65
CA PHE A 466 -30.59 5.77 10.55
C PHE A 466 -30.64 4.83 9.34
N SER A 467 -31.39 3.73 9.43
CA SER A 467 -31.50 2.71 8.37
C SER A 467 -31.82 3.32 7.00
N GLY A 468 -31.11 2.86 5.97
CA GLY A 468 -31.26 3.28 4.58
C GLY A 468 -30.46 4.53 4.17
N LEU A 469 -29.88 5.27 5.11
CA LEU A 469 -29.08 6.47 4.80
C LEU A 469 -27.64 6.10 4.39
N ASP A 470 -27.09 6.83 3.43
CA ASP A 470 -25.69 6.71 3.01
C ASP A 470 -24.74 7.19 4.12
N VAL A 471 -23.78 6.35 4.54
CA VAL A 471 -22.94 6.63 5.71
C VAL A 471 -21.96 7.78 5.50
N LEU A 472 -21.53 8.04 4.26
CA LEU A 472 -20.58 9.11 3.94
C LEU A 472 -21.28 10.46 3.75
N GLY A 473 -22.53 10.46 3.30
CA GLY A 473 -23.39 11.63 3.11
C GLY A 473 -24.39 11.84 4.24
N ASP A 474 -25.66 11.56 3.96
CA ASP A 474 -26.80 11.90 4.83
C ASP A 474 -26.75 11.25 6.22
N GLY A 475 -26.15 10.06 6.32
CA GLY A 475 -25.94 9.34 7.56
C GLY A 475 -25.10 10.13 8.56
N ASN A 476 -24.00 10.76 8.11
CA ASN A 476 -23.21 11.64 8.96
C ASN A 476 -24.04 12.80 9.51
N VAL A 477 -24.83 13.46 8.64
CA VAL A 477 -25.67 14.60 9.03
C VAL A 477 -26.71 14.17 10.06
N ALA A 478 -27.37 13.02 9.83
CA ALA A 478 -28.41 12.51 10.70
C ALA A 478 -27.87 12.15 12.10
N VAL A 479 -26.70 11.50 12.18
CA VAL A 479 -26.09 11.16 13.47
C VAL A 479 -25.69 12.41 14.23
N VAL A 480 -25.04 13.38 13.58
CA VAL A 480 -24.64 14.64 14.23
C VAL A 480 -25.85 15.41 14.73
N LYS A 481 -26.91 15.52 13.93
CA LYS A 481 -28.15 16.18 14.33
C LYS A 481 -28.77 15.50 15.55
N TYR A 482 -28.81 14.17 15.56
CA TYR A 482 -29.35 13.40 16.67
C TYR A 482 -28.55 13.62 17.97
N LEU A 483 -27.21 13.60 17.90
CA LEU A 483 -26.36 13.87 19.07
C LEU A 483 -26.57 15.29 19.63
N ASP A 484 -26.78 16.26 18.74
CA ASP A 484 -27.07 17.66 19.11
C ASP A 484 -28.44 17.82 19.78
N GLU A 485 -29.46 17.10 19.28
CA GLU A 485 -30.81 17.03 19.89
C GLU A 485 -30.79 16.33 21.26
N GLN A 486 -29.90 15.35 21.47
CA GLN A 486 -29.73 14.65 22.76
C GLN A 486 -28.77 15.37 23.73
N MET A 487 -28.39 16.62 23.46
CA MET A 487 -27.47 17.39 24.31
C MET A 487 -26.15 16.65 24.56
N SER A 488 -25.66 15.94 23.53
CA SER A 488 -24.46 15.09 23.58
C SER A 488 -23.39 15.55 22.59
N LEU A 489 -23.61 16.64 21.85
CA LEU A 489 -22.62 17.24 20.94
C LEU A 489 -21.99 18.48 21.60
N ILE A 490 -20.65 18.51 21.71
CA ILE A 490 -19.87 19.67 22.18
C ILE A 490 -19.58 20.61 21.01
N MET A 491 -19.02 20.07 19.93
CA MET A 491 -18.60 20.84 18.77
C MET A 491 -18.55 19.95 17.52
N GLU A 492 -18.86 20.53 16.36
CA GLU A 492 -18.64 19.97 15.03
C GLU A 492 -17.67 20.88 14.27
N GLU A 493 -16.63 20.30 13.64
CA GLU A 493 -15.67 21.05 12.83
C GLU A 493 -15.21 20.28 11.59
N PRO A 494 -14.93 20.97 10.47
CA PRO A 494 -14.25 20.36 9.34
C PRO A 494 -12.80 20.02 9.70
N TYR A 495 -12.37 18.79 9.41
CA TYR A 495 -11.02 18.31 9.70
C TYR A 495 -10.36 17.78 8.43
N GLU A 496 -9.26 18.41 8.02
CA GLU A 496 -8.48 18.02 6.84
C GLU A 496 -7.42 16.98 7.22
N HIS A 497 -7.43 15.83 6.55
CA HIS A 497 -6.48 14.75 6.83
C HIS A 497 -6.37 13.78 5.66
N LYS A 498 -5.42 12.84 5.74
CA LYS A 498 -5.26 11.78 4.74
C LYS A 498 -6.34 10.73 4.91
N TYR A 499 -7.13 10.52 3.87
CA TYR A 499 -8.21 9.52 3.88
C TYR A 499 -8.06 8.55 2.71
N PRO A 500 -8.34 7.25 2.90
CA PRO A 500 -8.19 6.24 1.86
C PRO A 500 -9.33 6.29 0.83
N TYR A 501 -8.96 6.40 -0.43
CA TYR A 501 -9.86 6.40 -1.58
C TYR A 501 -9.63 5.14 -2.42
N ASP A 502 -10.70 4.66 -3.04
CA ASP A 502 -10.64 3.59 -4.02
C ASP A 502 -9.86 4.09 -5.23
N TRP A 503 -8.73 3.44 -5.53
CA TRP A 503 -7.90 3.79 -6.68
C TRP A 503 -8.66 3.72 -8.02
N ARG A 504 -9.75 2.93 -8.09
CA ARG A 504 -10.58 2.69 -9.29
C ARG A 504 -11.55 3.84 -9.53
N THR A 505 -12.32 4.20 -8.51
CA THR A 505 -13.46 5.13 -8.63
C THR A 505 -13.12 6.53 -8.14
N LYS A 506 -11.97 6.71 -7.47
CA LYS A 506 -11.56 7.94 -6.79
C LYS A 506 -12.62 8.43 -5.80
N LYS A 507 -13.34 7.50 -5.17
CA LYS A 507 -14.32 7.77 -4.11
C LYS A 507 -13.80 7.29 -2.75
N PRO A 508 -14.25 7.89 -1.64
CA PRO A 508 -13.80 7.49 -0.31
C PRO A 508 -14.18 6.04 0.01
N THR A 509 -13.29 5.34 0.71
CA THR A 509 -13.54 3.99 1.24
C THR A 509 -14.02 4.04 2.68
N ILE A 510 -14.59 2.95 3.18
CA ILE A 510 -14.93 2.80 4.60
C ILE A 510 -14.28 1.54 5.15
N PHE A 511 -14.06 1.49 6.45
CA PHE A 511 -13.81 0.21 7.11
C PHE A 511 -15.14 -0.47 7.39
N ARG A 512 -15.25 -1.74 7.02
CA ARG A 512 -16.44 -2.55 7.29
C ARG A 512 -16.02 -3.97 7.64
N ALA A 513 -16.63 -4.52 8.67
CA ALA A 513 -16.37 -5.90 9.05
C ALA A 513 -17.17 -6.84 8.15
N THR A 514 -16.46 -7.49 7.24
CA THR A 514 -17.04 -8.46 6.30
C THR A 514 -16.47 -9.84 6.59
N GLU A 515 -17.25 -10.87 6.27
CA GLU A 515 -16.74 -12.23 6.31
C GLU A 515 -15.82 -12.44 5.11
N GLN A 516 -14.53 -12.62 5.37
CA GLN A 516 -13.52 -12.84 4.35
C GLN A 516 -12.68 -14.07 4.70
N TRP A 517 -12.04 -14.61 3.67
CA TRP A 517 -11.02 -15.64 3.83
C TRP A 517 -9.66 -14.97 4.08
N PHE A 518 -8.96 -15.43 5.11
CA PHE A 518 -7.65 -14.92 5.48
C PHE A 518 -6.63 -16.06 5.49
N ALA A 519 -5.38 -15.73 5.13
CA ALA A 519 -4.22 -16.57 5.38
C ALA A 519 -3.55 -16.12 6.68
N SER A 520 -3.47 -17.02 7.67
CA SER A 520 -2.79 -16.80 8.94
C SER A 520 -1.28 -16.83 8.75
N VAL A 521 -0.66 -15.65 8.78
CA VAL A 521 0.82 -15.55 8.75
C VAL A 521 1.44 -16.05 10.04
N GLU A 522 0.72 -15.97 11.17
CA GLU A 522 1.23 -16.36 12.49
C GLU A 522 1.68 -17.82 12.52
N GLY A 523 1.00 -18.71 11.79
CA GLY A 523 1.32 -20.13 11.73
C GLY A 523 2.70 -20.45 11.13
N PHE A 524 3.23 -19.58 10.27
CA PHE A 524 4.52 -19.78 9.60
C PHE A 524 5.46 -18.57 9.69
N ARG A 525 5.14 -17.60 10.56
CA ARG A 525 5.90 -16.35 10.71
C ARG A 525 7.36 -16.60 11.04
N GLN A 526 7.64 -17.45 12.03
CA GLN A 526 9.02 -17.74 12.43
C GLN A 526 9.80 -18.41 11.29
N ALA A 527 9.20 -19.39 10.63
CA ALA A 527 9.82 -20.05 9.48
C ALA A 527 10.12 -19.07 8.33
N ALA A 528 9.23 -18.11 8.08
CA ALA A 528 9.46 -17.04 7.12
C ALA A 528 10.62 -16.11 7.54
N MET A 529 10.70 -15.72 8.80
CA MET A 529 11.80 -14.90 9.32
C MET A 529 13.15 -15.63 9.25
N ASP A 530 13.17 -16.92 9.59
CA ASP A 530 14.36 -17.76 9.50
C ASP A 530 14.84 -17.92 8.05
N ALA A 531 13.90 -18.02 7.11
CA ALA A 531 14.20 -18.05 5.68
C ALA A 531 14.74 -16.69 5.17
N ILE A 532 14.13 -15.57 5.59
CA ILE A 532 14.59 -14.22 5.26
C ILE A 532 16.03 -13.98 5.74
N GLY A 533 16.40 -14.50 6.92
CA GLY A 533 17.76 -14.42 7.45
C GLY A 533 18.83 -15.10 6.57
N GLN A 534 18.43 -16.02 5.68
CA GLN A 534 19.32 -16.69 4.73
C GLN A 534 19.38 -15.99 3.37
N VAL A 535 18.55 -14.97 3.14
CA VAL A 535 18.49 -14.23 1.88
C VAL A 535 19.60 -13.19 1.84
N LYS A 536 20.36 -13.18 0.74
CA LYS A 536 21.34 -12.13 0.47
C LYS A 536 20.64 -10.94 -0.21
N TRP A 537 20.60 -9.81 0.48
CA TRP A 537 20.03 -8.55 -0.04
C TRP A 537 21.09 -7.69 -0.74
N VAL A 538 20.69 -7.07 -1.84
CA VAL A 538 21.51 -6.09 -2.57
C VAL A 538 20.61 -4.91 -2.93
N PRO A 539 20.85 -3.70 -2.38
CA PRO A 539 21.81 -3.38 -1.32
C PRO A 539 21.50 -4.13 0.00
N PRO A 540 22.48 -4.24 0.93
CA PRO A 540 22.21 -4.77 2.26
C PRO A 540 21.15 -3.92 2.97
N GLN A 541 20.21 -4.58 3.65
CA GLN A 541 19.13 -3.95 4.42
C GLN A 541 19.59 -3.55 5.82
#